data_AF-A0A8H3BUQ3-F1
#
_entry.id   AF-A0A8H3BUQ3-F1
#
_cell.length_a   1.000
_cell.length_b   1.000
_cell.length_c   1.000
_cell.angle_alpha   90.00
_cell.angle_beta   90.00
_cell.angle_gamma   90.00
#
_symmetry.space_group_name_H-M   'P 1'
#
loop_
_entity.id
_entity.type
_entity.pdbx_description
1 polymer ?
#
loop_
_entity_poly.entity_id
_entity_poly.type
_entity_poly.pdbx_seq_one_letter_code
_entity_poly.pdbx_strand_id
1 'polypeptide(L)'
;MTLESESELRYGPKLEEYFYSRDFNVFRHEPPSRDDILHAIDLLHHPQDVSYSTFETILSLERVPTWKNLDLLVSESAEGAFSACLQLLLQYCGGGERQLLDHAYGFLCLRVLALLIHYAMLIQTGQLGNIIDLVSNSCTGDSILSAFSGHTWRIIRDLMSCAKNDDIWLFGWYDDPTTNQRICLPQIGGCIATDAIILLRLFWSARSRFLEIAERTSGLFPGLCGLLCFMWSSLLQEYGNIDDAPSIRSLWIRFTEIAIRYTMCSNEEEIQLLPFVIIGFPWFTKRSLLTFGFKNALDPLDSARIIQIALKRLRSNMNYSLSFAGVVFAYACPHINPERFEEDAVEILKADLERMWFEIGRPSHRNLTSQQCEELLSHGKQMLGGFVMILGLQTTKFTNILDAVGEDLLEVFGCLILWPLSTLTLNGQVMSKSTKRLVEQ
;
A
#
# COMPACT_ATOMS: atom_id res chain seq x y z
N MET A 1 -43.09 -4.94 -3.73
CA MET A 1 -41.97 -4.31 -3.01
C MET A 1 -40.99 -5.42 -2.73
N THR A 2 -39.92 -5.40 -3.51
CA THR A 2 -39.06 -6.52 -3.88
C THR A 2 -37.80 -6.52 -3.02
N LEU A 3 -37.20 -7.70 -2.77
CA LEU A 3 -35.96 -7.91 -2.01
C LEU A 3 -34.80 -6.95 -2.37
N GLU A 4 -34.82 -6.38 -3.58
CA GLU A 4 -33.90 -5.32 -4.03
C GLU A 4 -33.99 -4.04 -3.17
N SER A 5 -35.17 -3.61 -2.72
CA SER A 5 -35.29 -2.38 -1.92
C SER A 5 -34.74 -2.54 -0.50
N GLU A 6 -34.87 -3.72 0.12
CA GLU A 6 -34.29 -3.99 1.45
C GLU A 6 -32.76 -4.15 1.37
N SER A 7 -32.26 -4.77 0.29
CA SER A 7 -30.82 -4.91 0.05
C SER A 7 -30.14 -3.57 -0.20
N GLU A 8 -30.76 -2.67 -0.98
CA GLU A 8 -30.25 -1.31 -1.21
C GLU A 8 -30.30 -0.46 0.07
N LEU A 9 -31.35 -0.58 0.88
CA LEU A 9 -31.45 0.16 2.15
C LEU A 9 -30.35 -0.25 3.15
N ARG A 10 -30.03 -1.55 3.23
CA ARG A 10 -29.02 -2.04 4.17
C ARG A 10 -27.61 -1.92 3.63
N TYR A 11 -27.34 -2.49 2.44
CA TYR A 11 -25.99 -2.60 1.89
C TYR A 11 -25.58 -1.44 0.97
N GLY A 12 -26.53 -0.55 0.66
CA GLY A 12 -26.29 0.57 -0.24
C GLY A 12 -26.21 0.17 -1.71
N PRO A 13 -25.96 1.15 -2.59
CA PRO A 13 -25.81 0.90 -4.02
C PRO A 13 -24.55 0.09 -4.32
N LYS A 14 -24.47 -0.42 -5.55
CA LYS A 14 -23.21 -0.99 -6.07
C LYS A 14 -22.10 0.03 -5.97
N LEU A 15 -20.89 -0.46 -5.72
CA LEU A 15 -19.77 0.44 -5.42
C LEU A 15 -19.44 1.38 -6.58
N GLU A 16 -19.60 0.96 -7.84
CA GLU A 16 -19.47 1.89 -8.98
C GLU A 16 -20.49 3.02 -8.92
N GLU A 17 -21.77 2.67 -8.73
CA GLU A 17 -22.86 3.64 -8.67
C GLU A 17 -22.69 4.59 -7.49
N TYR A 18 -22.21 4.07 -6.36
CA TYR A 18 -21.87 4.85 -5.19
C TYR A 18 -20.85 5.95 -5.54
N PHE A 19 -19.77 5.64 -6.26
CA PHE A 19 -18.78 6.66 -6.65
C PHE A 19 -19.32 7.72 -7.64
N TYR A 20 -20.32 7.37 -8.45
CA TYR A 20 -20.95 8.30 -9.40
C TYR A 20 -22.15 9.05 -8.82
N SER A 21 -22.66 8.62 -7.66
CA SER A 21 -23.80 9.29 -7.04
C SER A 21 -23.38 10.65 -6.49
N ARG A 22 -24.35 11.57 -6.42
CA ARG A 22 -24.15 12.86 -5.75
C ARG A 22 -23.86 12.69 -4.25
N ASP A 23 -24.18 11.53 -3.69
CA ASP A 23 -24.09 11.21 -2.26
C ASP A 23 -22.64 10.94 -1.82
N PHE A 24 -21.77 10.47 -2.73
CA PHE A 24 -20.35 10.35 -2.46
C PHE A 24 -19.68 11.70 -2.15
N ASN A 25 -20.27 12.79 -2.67
CA ASN A 25 -19.88 14.15 -2.35
C ASN A 25 -20.56 14.60 -1.05
N VAL A 26 -20.28 13.87 0.05
CA VAL A 26 -20.79 14.08 1.42
C VAL A 26 -20.55 15.52 1.95
N PHE A 27 -19.77 16.34 1.23
CA PHE A 27 -19.65 17.80 1.40
C PHE A 27 -20.97 18.58 1.28
N ARG A 28 -22.04 17.94 0.80
CA ARG A 28 -23.37 18.58 0.67
C ARG A 28 -24.31 18.32 1.84
N HIS A 29 -23.96 17.42 2.75
CA HIS A 29 -24.78 17.12 3.91
C HIS A 29 -24.25 17.86 5.14
N GLU A 30 -25.17 18.29 5.99
CA GLU A 30 -24.82 18.86 7.28
C GLU A 30 -24.04 17.82 8.09
N PRO A 31 -22.92 18.19 8.76
CA PRO A 31 -22.15 17.23 9.53
C PRO A 31 -23.02 16.62 10.64
N PRO A 32 -22.97 15.30 10.86
CA PRO A 32 -23.75 14.66 11.92
C PRO A 32 -23.33 15.20 13.28
N SER A 33 -24.28 15.21 14.22
CA SER A 33 -23.99 15.60 15.59
C SER A 33 -23.10 14.57 16.27
N ARG A 34 -22.46 14.96 17.38
CA ARG A 34 -21.66 14.03 18.19
C ARG A 34 -22.50 12.83 18.67
N ASP A 35 -23.76 13.05 19.00
CA ASP A 35 -24.68 12.01 19.47
C ASP A 35 -25.06 11.05 18.33
N ASP A 36 -25.25 11.55 17.11
CA ASP A 36 -25.50 10.72 15.92
C ASP A 36 -24.30 9.80 15.63
N ILE A 37 -23.08 10.33 15.77
CA ILE A 37 -21.85 9.55 15.59
C ILE A 37 -21.70 8.49 16.68
N LEU A 38 -21.94 8.86 17.94
CA LEU A 38 -21.89 7.92 19.07
C LEU A 38 -22.90 6.79 18.88
N HIS A 39 -24.14 7.12 18.51
CA HIS A 39 -25.17 6.14 18.21
C HIS A 39 -24.76 5.21 17.05
N ALA A 40 -24.17 5.75 15.98
CA ALA A 40 -23.69 4.94 14.87
C ALA A 40 -22.56 3.96 15.28
N ILE A 41 -21.68 4.38 16.21
CA ILE A 41 -20.66 3.50 16.80
C ILE A 41 -21.32 2.39 17.63
N ASP A 42 -22.27 2.73 18.50
CA ASP A 42 -23.02 1.73 19.29
C ASP A 42 -23.71 0.69 18.41
N LEU A 43 -24.30 1.13 17.29
CA LEU A 43 -24.97 0.25 16.32
C LEU A 43 -24.07 -0.84 15.74
N LEU A 44 -22.73 -0.66 15.71
CA LEU A 44 -21.81 -1.68 15.21
C LEU A 44 -21.97 -3.02 15.96
N HIS A 45 -22.36 -2.98 17.23
CA HIS A 45 -22.62 -4.15 18.07
C HIS A 45 -23.97 -4.81 17.83
N HIS A 46 -24.80 -4.24 16.96
CA HIS A 46 -26.14 -4.71 16.61
C HIS A 46 -26.23 -5.01 15.11
N PRO A 47 -25.70 -6.16 14.63
CA PRO A 47 -25.46 -6.40 13.21
C PRO A 47 -26.67 -6.26 12.28
N GLN A 48 -27.88 -6.46 12.80
CA GLN A 48 -29.11 -6.36 12.01
C GLN A 48 -29.52 -4.93 11.68
N ASP A 49 -29.06 -3.97 12.49
CA ASP A 49 -29.44 -2.56 12.41
C ASP A 49 -28.39 -1.73 11.66
N VAL A 50 -27.21 -2.31 11.38
CA VAL A 50 -26.14 -1.64 10.64
C VAL A 50 -26.47 -1.57 9.15
N SER A 51 -26.41 -0.35 8.62
CA SER A 51 -26.52 -0.05 7.19
C SER A 51 -25.25 0.62 6.67
N TYR A 52 -25.14 0.80 5.36
CA TYR A 52 -24.02 1.53 4.76
C TYR A 52 -23.94 2.98 5.28
N SER A 53 -25.09 3.61 5.56
CA SER A 53 -25.16 4.98 6.11
C SER A 53 -24.62 5.09 7.55
N THR A 54 -24.66 3.99 8.32
CA THR A 54 -24.01 3.90 9.63
C THR A 54 -22.51 4.12 9.48
N PHE A 55 -21.88 3.49 8.48
CA PHE A 55 -20.46 3.69 8.21
C PHE A 55 -20.15 5.08 7.65
N GLU A 56 -21.01 5.66 6.80
CA GLU A 56 -20.85 7.06 6.36
C GLU A 56 -20.86 8.03 7.55
N THR A 57 -21.76 7.81 8.50
CA THR A 57 -21.89 8.61 9.73
C THR A 57 -20.60 8.52 10.56
N ILE A 58 -20.06 7.32 10.76
CA ILE A 58 -18.78 7.14 11.47
C ILE A 58 -17.63 7.79 10.70
N LEU A 59 -17.56 7.57 9.37
CA LEU A 59 -16.50 8.14 8.52
C LEU A 59 -16.55 9.66 8.42
N SER A 60 -17.64 10.31 8.81
CA SER A 60 -17.67 11.77 8.96
C SER A 60 -16.57 12.28 9.90
N LEU A 61 -16.11 11.46 10.86
CA LEU A 61 -14.98 11.74 11.75
C LEU A 61 -13.66 11.98 11.03
N GLU A 62 -13.52 11.55 9.79
CA GLU A 62 -12.29 11.80 9.01
C GLU A 62 -12.20 13.25 8.50
N ARG A 63 -13.23 14.09 8.73
CA ARG A 63 -13.37 15.39 8.05
C ARG A 63 -13.25 16.58 8.99
N VAL A 64 -12.84 17.73 8.45
CA VAL A 64 -12.86 19.01 9.16
C VAL A 64 -14.28 19.60 9.19
N PRO A 65 -14.83 19.98 10.37
CA PRO A 65 -14.22 19.98 11.71
C PRO A 65 -14.55 18.74 12.57
N THR A 66 -15.35 17.79 12.06
CA THR A 66 -15.87 16.62 12.79
C THR A 66 -14.77 15.73 13.39
N TRP A 67 -13.55 15.78 12.86
CA TRP A 67 -12.36 15.10 13.42
C TRP A 67 -12.11 15.43 14.89
N LYS A 68 -12.61 16.55 15.39
CA LYS A 68 -12.53 16.89 16.82
C LYS A 68 -13.23 15.86 17.72
N ASN A 69 -14.12 15.04 17.17
CA ASN A 69 -14.83 13.97 17.88
C ASN A 69 -14.17 12.59 17.70
N LEU A 70 -12.94 12.50 17.21
CA LEU A 70 -12.25 11.20 17.05
C LEU A 70 -12.07 10.44 18.37
N ASP A 71 -12.13 11.14 19.51
CA ASP A 71 -12.12 10.53 20.84
C ASP A 71 -13.26 9.51 21.03
N LEU A 72 -14.36 9.64 20.27
CA LEU A 72 -15.44 8.66 20.24
C LEU A 72 -14.98 7.27 19.80
N LEU A 73 -13.95 7.15 18.95
CA LEU A 73 -13.44 5.87 18.44
C LEU A 73 -12.70 5.02 19.49
N VAL A 74 -12.47 5.57 20.68
CA VAL A 74 -11.86 4.89 21.82
C VAL A 74 -12.69 5.06 23.10
N SER A 75 -13.95 5.44 22.95
CA SER A 75 -14.92 5.51 24.05
C SER A 75 -15.40 4.11 24.45
N GLU A 76 -16.10 4.00 25.59
CA GLU A 76 -16.72 2.73 26.03
C GLU A 76 -17.65 2.14 24.95
N SER A 77 -18.40 2.98 24.25
CA SER A 77 -19.23 2.61 23.09
C SER A 77 -18.43 1.98 21.93
N ALA A 78 -17.18 2.41 21.74
CA ALA A 78 -16.30 1.89 20.70
C ALA A 78 -15.53 0.63 21.13
N GLU A 79 -15.67 0.17 22.37
CA GLU A 79 -15.02 -1.05 22.83
C GLU A 79 -15.44 -2.23 21.95
N GLY A 80 -14.46 -2.89 21.30
CA GLY A 80 -14.74 -3.99 20.39
C GLY A 80 -15.28 -3.58 19.01
N ALA A 81 -15.35 -2.28 18.67
CA ALA A 81 -15.84 -1.80 17.37
C ALA A 81 -15.06 -2.39 16.18
N PHE A 82 -13.74 -2.62 16.35
CA PHE A 82 -12.92 -3.28 15.33
C PHE A 82 -13.41 -4.71 15.06
N SER A 83 -13.57 -5.50 16.12
CA SER A 83 -14.06 -6.89 16.03
C SER A 83 -15.48 -6.93 15.44
N ALA A 84 -16.36 -6.04 15.87
CA ALA A 84 -17.71 -5.90 15.34
C ALA A 84 -17.70 -5.62 13.83
N CYS A 85 -16.91 -4.66 13.36
CA CYS A 85 -16.72 -4.38 11.93
C CYS A 85 -16.20 -5.60 11.16
N LEU A 86 -15.23 -6.33 11.71
CA LEU A 86 -14.71 -7.54 11.07
C LEU A 86 -15.78 -8.63 10.96
N GLN A 87 -16.59 -8.83 11.99
CA GLN A 87 -17.72 -9.76 11.97
C GLN A 87 -18.79 -9.35 10.95
N LEU A 88 -19.08 -8.06 10.83
CA LEU A 88 -19.99 -7.54 9.80
C LEU A 88 -19.49 -7.84 8.40
N LEU A 89 -18.19 -7.66 8.13
CA LEU A 89 -17.59 -8.04 6.85
C LEU A 89 -17.64 -9.54 6.59
N LEU A 90 -17.39 -10.36 7.61
CA LEU A 90 -17.48 -11.81 7.52
C LEU A 90 -18.92 -12.27 7.22
N GLN A 91 -19.92 -11.68 7.87
CA GLN A 91 -21.33 -11.98 7.61
C GLN A 91 -21.75 -11.53 6.21
N TYR A 92 -21.33 -10.32 5.80
CA TYR A 92 -21.63 -9.77 4.48
C TYR A 92 -21.01 -10.62 3.35
N CYS A 93 -19.75 -11.07 3.51
CA CYS A 93 -19.04 -11.87 2.52
C CYS A 93 -19.26 -13.39 2.65
N GLY A 94 -19.77 -13.87 3.79
CA GLY A 94 -19.71 -15.28 4.21
C GLY A 94 -20.57 -16.25 3.39
N GLY A 95 -21.55 -15.75 2.63
CA GLY A 95 -22.40 -16.55 1.76
C GLY A 95 -21.85 -16.77 0.34
N GLY A 96 -20.72 -16.16 -0.02
CA GLY A 96 -20.18 -16.20 -1.39
C GLY A 96 -20.98 -15.40 -2.44
N GLU A 97 -22.15 -14.89 -2.07
CA GLU A 97 -23.01 -14.06 -2.93
C GLU A 97 -22.50 -12.62 -3.09
N ARG A 98 -21.70 -12.12 -2.14
CA ARG A 98 -21.17 -10.76 -2.13
C ARG A 98 -19.70 -10.76 -1.79
N GLN A 99 -18.95 -9.88 -2.44
CA GLN A 99 -17.54 -9.62 -2.18
C GLN A 99 -17.35 -8.27 -1.49
N LEU A 100 -16.20 -8.12 -0.83
CA LEU A 100 -15.80 -6.95 -0.05
C LEU A 100 -16.05 -5.62 -0.78
N LEU A 101 -15.85 -5.60 -2.09
CA LEU A 101 -15.88 -4.42 -2.93
C LEU A 101 -17.08 -4.38 -3.89
N ASP A 102 -18.15 -5.11 -3.58
CA ASP A 102 -19.33 -5.14 -4.45
C ASP A 102 -20.29 -3.96 -4.26
N HIS A 103 -20.52 -3.58 -3.00
CA HIS A 103 -21.44 -2.51 -2.59
C HIS A 103 -20.74 -1.51 -1.69
N ALA A 104 -21.35 -0.33 -1.50
CA ALA A 104 -20.88 0.70 -0.59
C ALA A 104 -20.57 0.15 0.81
N TYR A 105 -21.42 -0.75 1.34
CA TYR A 105 -21.29 -1.33 2.67
C TYR A 105 -19.91 -1.94 2.98
N GLY A 106 -19.45 -2.89 2.15
CA GLY A 106 -18.18 -3.58 2.41
C GLY A 106 -16.98 -2.63 2.31
N PHE A 107 -17.04 -1.69 1.36
CA PHE A 107 -16.03 -0.67 1.18
C PHE A 107 -15.97 0.33 2.35
N LEU A 108 -17.11 0.85 2.79
CA LEU A 108 -17.18 1.81 3.89
C LEU A 108 -16.80 1.17 5.22
N CYS A 109 -17.24 -0.07 5.48
CA CYS A 109 -16.82 -0.83 6.66
C CYS A 109 -15.29 -1.03 6.69
N LEU A 110 -14.67 -1.31 5.54
CA LEU A 110 -13.21 -1.40 5.43
C LEU A 110 -12.52 -0.08 5.78
N ARG A 111 -13.09 1.05 5.34
CA ARG A 111 -12.57 2.38 5.69
C ARG A 111 -12.70 2.69 7.18
N VAL A 112 -13.78 2.25 7.83
CA VAL A 112 -13.93 2.39 9.30
C VAL A 112 -12.85 1.61 10.03
N LEU A 113 -12.56 0.37 9.63
CA LEU A 113 -11.45 -0.43 10.19
C LEU A 113 -10.09 0.28 10.02
N ALA A 114 -9.86 0.83 8.84
CA ALA A 114 -8.65 1.60 8.55
C ALA A 114 -8.52 2.87 9.41
N LEU A 115 -9.62 3.59 9.64
CA LEU A 115 -9.67 4.76 10.52
C LEU A 115 -9.38 4.37 11.98
N LEU A 116 -10.01 3.29 12.48
CA LEU A 116 -9.79 2.75 13.83
C LEU A 116 -8.31 2.43 14.05
N ILE A 117 -7.67 1.71 13.12
CA ILE A 117 -6.25 1.34 13.23
C ILE A 117 -5.35 2.58 13.24
N HIS A 118 -5.56 3.53 12.31
CA HIS A 118 -4.74 4.75 12.28
C HIS A 118 -4.86 5.53 13.58
N TYR A 119 -6.07 5.74 14.06
CA TYR A 119 -6.31 6.50 15.28
C TYR A 119 -5.71 5.81 16.51
N ALA A 120 -5.92 4.50 16.66
CA ALA A 120 -5.35 3.71 17.75
C ALA A 120 -3.82 3.72 17.74
N MET A 121 -3.21 3.60 16.56
CA MET A 121 -1.75 3.68 16.37
C MET A 121 -1.20 5.07 16.76
N LEU A 122 -1.90 6.16 16.42
CA LEU A 122 -1.49 7.51 16.82
C LEU A 122 -1.56 7.72 18.34
N ILE A 123 -2.57 7.13 19.00
CA ILE A 123 -2.65 7.13 20.46
C ILE A 123 -1.51 6.31 21.06
N GLN A 124 -1.31 5.09 20.57
CA GLN A 124 -0.28 4.16 21.03
C GLN A 124 1.14 4.75 20.94
N THR A 125 1.41 5.52 19.88
CA THR A 125 2.71 6.15 19.65
C THR A 125 2.86 7.52 20.32
N GLY A 126 1.81 8.04 20.98
CA GLY A 126 1.80 9.36 21.60
C GLY A 126 1.85 10.51 20.59
N GLN A 127 1.45 10.27 19.34
CA GLN A 127 1.62 11.19 18.21
C GLN A 127 0.37 11.99 17.85
N LEU A 128 -0.75 11.73 18.53
CA LEU A 128 -2.03 12.37 18.25
C LEU A 128 -1.95 13.91 18.33
N GLY A 129 -1.27 14.47 19.33
CA GLY A 129 -1.14 15.93 19.49
C GLY A 129 -0.48 16.63 18.29
N ASN A 130 0.57 16.04 17.72
CA ASN A 130 1.28 16.59 16.56
C ASN A 130 0.38 16.63 15.31
N ILE A 131 -0.52 15.67 15.19
CA ILE A 131 -1.48 15.58 14.09
C ILE A 131 -2.60 16.62 14.25
N ILE A 132 -3.10 16.78 15.47
CA ILE A 132 -4.13 17.79 15.81
C ILE A 132 -3.64 19.19 15.38
N ASP A 133 -2.40 19.54 15.65
CA ASP A 133 -1.82 20.83 15.25
C ASP A 133 -1.74 20.99 13.72
N LEU A 134 -1.40 19.91 13.00
CA LEU A 134 -1.30 19.90 11.55
C LEU A 134 -2.68 20.09 10.89
N VAL A 135 -3.70 19.38 11.35
CA VAL A 135 -5.06 19.44 10.77
C VAL A 135 -5.87 20.65 11.21
N SER A 136 -5.44 21.35 12.26
CA SER A 136 -6.10 22.57 12.76
C SER A 136 -6.08 23.73 11.75
N ASN A 137 -5.18 23.69 10.76
CA ASN A 137 -5.06 24.68 9.70
C ASN A 137 -5.69 24.24 8.37
N SER A 138 -6.32 23.07 8.31
CA SER A 138 -6.93 22.53 7.09
C SER A 138 -8.26 23.22 6.76
N CYS A 139 -8.66 23.16 5.47
CA CYS A 139 -9.93 23.73 5.04
C CYS A 139 -11.10 22.86 5.53
N THR A 140 -12.27 23.48 5.71
CA THR A 140 -13.49 22.74 6.08
C THR A 140 -13.84 21.72 5.00
N GLY A 141 -14.14 20.49 5.42
CA GLY A 141 -14.41 19.36 4.53
C GLY A 141 -13.18 18.54 4.15
N ASP A 142 -11.96 19.02 4.36
CA ASP A 142 -10.75 18.25 4.06
C ASP A 142 -10.71 16.96 4.88
N SER A 143 -10.23 15.88 4.27
CA SER A 143 -9.96 14.62 4.97
C SER A 143 -8.63 14.70 5.71
N ILE A 144 -8.63 14.29 6.98
CA ILE A 144 -7.43 14.20 7.81
C ILE A 144 -6.58 12.97 7.48
N LEU A 145 -7.10 12.00 6.71
CA LEU A 145 -6.42 10.72 6.48
C LEU A 145 -5.11 10.90 5.73
N SER A 146 -5.02 11.84 4.79
CA SER A 146 -3.74 12.13 4.10
C SER A 146 -2.66 12.62 5.10
N ALA A 147 -3.04 13.50 6.03
CA ALA A 147 -2.16 13.95 7.10
C ALA A 147 -1.76 12.78 8.04
N PHE A 148 -2.70 11.88 8.35
CA PHE A 148 -2.43 10.69 9.16
C PHE A 148 -1.45 9.75 8.45
N SER A 149 -1.65 9.49 7.15
CA SER A 149 -0.78 8.65 6.33
C SER A 149 0.64 9.21 6.24
N GLY A 150 0.79 10.50 5.92
CA GLY A 150 2.10 11.16 5.83
C GLY A 150 2.87 11.15 7.15
N HIS A 151 2.16 11.30 8.28
CA HIS A 151 2.78 11.24 9.60
C HIS A 151 3.12 9.82 10.04
N THR A 152 2.27 8.84 9.69
CA THR A 152 2.55 7.42 9.90
C THR A 152 3.86 7.02 9.23
N TRP A 153 4.06 7.46 7.99
CA TRP A 153 5.33 7.29 7.29
C TRP A 153 6.50 7.87 8.07
N ARG A 154 6.36 9.11 8.55
CA ARG A 154 7.42 9.77 9.33
C ARG A 154 7.80 8.99 10.57
N ILE A 155 6.81 8.52 11.35
CA ILE A 155 7.04 7.68 12.53
C ILE A 155 7.80 6.41 12.15
N ILE A 156 7.34 5.70 11.12
CA ILE A 156 7.96 4.46 10.65
C ILE A 156 9.42 4.70 10.22
N ARG A 157 9.66 5.75 9.44
CA ARG A 157 11.00 6.13 8.99
C ARG A 157 11.92 6.44 10.16
N ASP A 158 11.45 7.22 11.12
CA ASP A 158 12.24 7.61 12.28
C ASP A 158 12.54 6.39 13.16
N LEU A 159 11.57 5.48 13.37
CA LEU A 159 11.78 4.21 14.05
C LEU A 159 12.82 3.32 13.34
N MET A 160 12.79 3.24 12.00
CA MET A 160 13.80 2.49 11.24
C MET A 160 15.22 3.05 11.42
N SER A 161 15.36 4.37 11.56
CA SER A 161 16.67 4.99 11.77
C SER A 161 17.25 4.71 13.16
N CYS A 162 16.39 4.33 14.13
CA CYS A 162 16.76 4.12 15.52
C CYS A 162 16.75 2.64 15.97
N ALA A 163 16.02 1.76 15.28
CA ALA A 163 15.78 0.39 15.74
C ALA A 163 16.89 -0.58 15.32
N LYS A 164 17.44 -1.33 16.29
CA LYS A 164 17.94 -2.68 16.05
C LYS A 164 16.71 -3.58 15.94
N ASN A 165 16.25 -3.88 14.72
CA ASN A 165 15.25 -4.85 14.22
C ASN A 165 14.06 -5.38 15.07
N ASP A 166 14.09 -5.39 16.40
CA ASP A 166 13.17 -6.17 17.23
C ASP A 166 12.11 -5.32 17.98
N ASP A 167 12.27 -3.99 18.05
CA ASP A 167 11.41 -3.10 18.86
C ASP A 167 10.63 -2.06 18.03
N ILE A 168 9.88 -2.49 17.01
CA ILE A 168 8.92 -1.60 16.33
C ILE A 168 7.61 -1.59 17.14
N TRP A 169 7.50 -0.67 18.10
CA TRP A 169 6.34 -0.50 19.00
C TRP A 169 5.12 0.18 18.34
N LEU A 170 5.01 0.18 17.01
CA LEU A 170 3.99 0.92 16.26
C LEU A 170 2.55 0.56 16.69
N PHE A 171 2.31 -0.74 16.95
CA PHE A 171 1.01 -1.25 17.36
C PHE A 171 0.94 -1.67 18.83
N GLY A 172 2.07 -1.61 19.56
CA GLY A 172 2.12 -1.97 20.98
C GLY A 172 1.82 -3.45 21.26
N TRP A 173 2.45 -4.37 20.52
CA TRP A 173 2.26 -5.81 20.70
C TRP A 173 2.64 -6.29 22.11
N TYR A 174 1.77 -7.08 22.74
CA TYR A 174 2.02 -7.73 24.02
C TYR A 174 1.43 -9.15 24.06
N ASP A 175 1.98 -10.01 24.90
CA ASP A 175 1.42 -11.34 25.17
C ASP A 175 0.32 -11.22 26.22
N ASP A 176 -0.91 -11.58 25.86
CA ASP A 176 -2.03 -11.63 26.82
C ASP A 176 -1.90 -12.89 27.68
N PRO A 177 -1.69 -12.76 29.00
CA PRO A 177 -1.50 -13.89 29.89
C PRO A 177 -2.75 -14.76 30.04
N THR A 178 -3.94 -14.26 29.67
CA THR A 178 -5.20 -14.99 29.82
C THR A 178 -5.51 -15.88 28.63
N THR A 179 -5.27 -15.39 27.41
CA THR A 179 -5.52 -16.12 26.16
C THR A 179 -4.28 -16.81 25.61
N ASN A 180 -3.09 -16.47 26.11
CA ASN A 180 -1.78 -16.86 25.58
C ASN A 180 -1.66 -16.51 24.07
N GLN A 181 -2.32 -15.42 23.67
CA GLN A 181 -2.27 -14.86 22.32
C GLN A 181 -1.55 -13.52 22.35
N ARG A 182 -0.90 -13.19 21.23
CA ARG A 182 -0.27 -11.89 21.06
C ARG A 182 -1.29 -10.88 20.53
N ILE A 183 -1.48 -9.79 21.26
CA ILE A 183 -2.50 -8.78 21.00
C ILE A 183 -1.81 -7.42 20.77
N CYS A 184 -2.40 -6.56 19.94
CA CYS A 184 -1.97 -5.18 19.75
C CYS A 184 -3.17 -4.22 19.74
N LEU A 185 -2.92 -2.91 19.80
CA LEU A 185 -3.95 -1.86 19.77
C LEU A 185 -5.10 -2.09 20.79
N PRO A 186 -4.81 -2.20 22.09
CA PRO A 186 -5.83 -2.45 23.11
C PRO A 186 -6.93 -1.36 23.15
N GLN A 187 -6.64 -0.15 22.66
CA GLN A 187 -7.56 0.99 22.66
C GLN A 187 -8.82 0.77 21.80
N ILE A 188 -8.81 -0.20 20.88
CA ILE A 188 -9.94 -0.55 20.00
C ILE A 188 -10.48 -1.96 20.27
N GLY A 189 -10.21 -2.50 21.46
CA GLY A 189 -10.62 -3.85 21.88
C GLY A 189 -9.59 -4.95 21.62
N GLY A 190 -8.40 -4.59 21.13
CA GLY A 190 -7.34 -5.54 20.83
C GLY A 190 -7.49 -6.21 19.46
N CYS A 191 -6.38 -6.34 18.75
CA CYS A 191 -6.30 -7.01 17.45
C CYS A 191 -5.28 -8.15 17.53
N ILE A 192 -5.62 -9.29 16.94
CA ILE A 192 -4.77 -10.48 16.86
C ILE A 192 -4.34 -10.78 15.42
N ALA A 193 -3.34 -11.64 15.25
CA ALA A 193 -2.86 -12.00 13.93
C ALA A 193 -3.93 -12.66 13.03
N THR A 194 -4.86 -13.42 13.63
CA THR A 194 -5.98 -14.02 12.91
C THR A 194 -6.86 -12.98 12.22
N ASP A 195 -7.03 -11.78 12.80
CA ASP A 195 -7.83 -10.71 12.21
C ASP A 195 -7.20 -10.19 10.92
N ALA A 196 -5.87 -10.01 10.91
CA ALA A 196 -5.11 -9.65 9.73
C ALA A 196 -5.22 -10.72 8.62
N ILE A 197 -5.19 -12.00 8.98
CA ILE A 197 -5.34 -13.10 8.02
C ILE A 197 -6.75 -13.09 7.41
N ILE A 198 -7.79 -12.84 8.22
CA ILE A 198 -9.16 -12.71 7.72
C ILE A 198 -9.26 -11.57 6.71
N LEU A 199 -8.76 -10.38 7.06
CA LEU A 199 -8.74 -9.22 6.18
C LEU A 199 -8.00 -9.51 4.88
N LEU A 200 -6.82 -10.13 4.96
CA LEU A 200 -6.05 -10.53 3.78
C LEU A 200 -6.84 -11.49 2.88
N ARG A 201 -7.60 -12.43 3.45
CA ARG A 201 -8.47 -13.34 2.67
C ARG A 201 -9.58 -12.56 1.97
N LEU A 202 -10.21 -11.60 2.64
CA LEU A 202 -11.25 -10.75 2.04
C LEU A 202 -10.69 -9.90 0.89
N PHE A 203 -9.54 -9.25 1.09
CA PHE A 203 -8.84 -8.51 0.03
C PHE A 203 -8.46 -9.40 -1.15
N TRP A 204 -7.91 -10.57 -0.86
CA TRP A 204 -7.49 -11.52 -1.90
C TRP A 204 -8.66 -11.97 -2.77
N SER A 205 -9.82 -12.24 -2.16
CA SER A 205 -11.04 -12.60 -2.90
C SER A 205 -11.54 -11.46 -3.78
N ALA A 206 -11.41 -10.20 -3.34
CA ALA A 206 -11.86 -9.02 -4.07
C ALA A 206 -10.81 -8.42 -5.03
N ARG A 207 -9.67 -9.11 -5.27
CA ARG A 207 -8.50 -8.53 -5.95
C ARG A 207 -8.73 -8.07 -7.40
N SER A 208 -9.70 -8.65 -8.13
CA SER A 208 -10.10 -8.19 -9.48
C SER A 208 -10.60 -6.76 -9.45
N ARG A 209 -11.53 -6.48 -8.54
CA ARG A 209 -12.18 -5.18 -8.41
C ARG A 209 -11.29 -4.19 -7.67
N PHE A 210 -10.40 -4.68 -6.81
CA PHE A 210 -9.51 -3.84 -6.01
C PHE A 210 -8.73 -2.83 -6.84
N LEU A 211 -8.10 -3.26 -7.93
CA LEU A 211 -7.28 -2.38 -8.75
C LEU A 211 -8.12 -1.34 -9.52
N GLU A 212 -9.28 -1.75 -10.04
CA GLU A 212 -10.25 -0.86 -10.69
C GLU A 212 -10.73 0.24 -9.76
N ILE A 213 -11.10 -0.14 -8.54
CA ILE A 213 -11.62 0.77 -7.54
C ILE A 213 -10.50 1.69 -7.05
N ALA A 214 -9.34 1.13 -6.70
CA ALA A 214 -8.21 1.91 -6.21
C ALA A 214 -7.75 2.96 -7.25
N GLU A 215 -7.80 2.64 -8.55
CA GLU A 215 -7.50 3.61 -9.61
C GLU A 215 -8.51 4.77 -9.61
N ARG A 216 -9.81 4.45 -9.62
CA ARG A 216 -10.90 5.45 -9.70
C ARG A 216 -10.99 6.36 -8.48
N THR A 217 -10.45 5.89 -7.38
CA THR A 217 -10.55 6.55 -6.08
C THR A 217 -9.20 7.05 -5.59
N SER A 218 -8.18 7.08 -6.45
CA SER A 218 -6.90 7.71 -6.15
C SER A 218 -7.12 9.18 -5.73
N GLY A 219 -6.94 9.46 -4.43
CA GLY A 219 -7.30 10.74 -3.77
C GLY A 219 -8.52 10.70 -2.85
N LEU A 220 -9.41 9.72 -3.02
CA LEU A 220 -10.55 9.37 -2.17
C LEU A 220 -10.28 8.15 -1.27
N PHE A 221 -9.18 7.47 -1.53
CA PHE A 221 -8.66 6.30 -0.82
C PHE A 221 -7.53 6.56 0.18
N PRO A 222 -7.30 7.77 0.76
CA PRO A 222 -6.29 7.87 1.79
C PRO A 222 -6.72 7.01 3.00
N GLY A 223 -5.77 6.33 3.63
CA GLY A 223 -5.92 5.65 4.90
C GLY A 223 -5.91 4.13 4.87
N LEU A 224 -5.62 3.40 3.78
CA LEU A 224 -5.37 1.95 3.90
C LEU A 224 -3.92 1.61 4.25
N CYS A 225 -2.99 2.57 4.17
CA CYS A 225 -1.57 2.32 4.48
C CYS A 225 -1.35 1.76 5.90
N GLY A 226 -1.99 2.32 6.92
CA GLY A 226 -1.95 1.81 8.29
C GLY A 226 -2.57 0.43 8.45
N LEU A 227 -3.67 0.13 7.74
CA LEU A 227 -4.26 -1.21 7.70
C LEU A 227 -3.31 -2.24 7.07
N LEU A 228 -2.62 -1.87 5.99
CA LEU A 228 -1.60 -2.69 5.35
C LEU A 228 -0.37 -2.89 6.27
N CYS A 229 0.07 -1.84 6.98
CA CYS A 229 1.11 -1.95 8.00
C CYS A 229 0.72 -2.88 9.15
N PHE A 230 -0.53 -2.79 9.62
CA PHE A 230 -1.07 -3.70 10.63
C PHE A 230 -0.99 -5.14 10.14
N MET A 231 -1.53 -5.44 8.96
CA MET A 231 -1.49 -6.79 8.39
C MET A 231 -0.06 -7.30 8.21
N TRP A 232 0.86 -6.47 7.72
CA TRP A 232 2.28 -6.82 7.62
C TRP A 232 2.88 -7.16 8.98
N SER A 233 2.68 -6.29 9.97
CA SER A 233 3.22 -6.47 11.31
C SER A 233 2.64 -7.73 11.97
N SER A 234 1.34 -7.98 11.83
CA SER A 234 0.69 -9.19 12.34
C SER A 234 1.28 -10.47 11.75
N LEU A 235 1.49 -10.51 10.42
CA LEU A 235 2.09 -11.67 9.76
C LEU A 235 3.53 -11.89 10.22
N LEU A 236 4.30 -10.81 10.40
CA LEU A 236 5.67 -10.86 10.90
C LEU A 236 5.73 -11.36 12.35
N GLN A 237 4.85 -10.88 13.23
CA GLN A 237 4.85 -11.29 14.64
C GLN A 237 4.39 -12.73 14.84
N GLU A 238 3.42 -13.20 14.06
CA GLU A 238 2.86 -14.56 14.19
C GLU A 238 3.77 -15.61 13.55
N TYR A 239 4.33 -15.31 12.38
CA TYR A 239 5.01 -16.33 11.57
C TYR A 239 6.48 -16.02 11.25
N GLY A 240 7.01 -14.89 11.72
CA GLY A 240 8.37 -14.46 11.41
C GLY A 240 8.54 -14.11 9.93
N ASN A 241 9.79 -14.14 9.46
CA ASN A 241 10.07 -13.93 8.05
C ASN A 241 9.69 -15.17 7.24
N ILE A 242 9.45 -14.98 5.94
CA ILE A 242 9.13 -16.09 5.01
C ILE A 242 10.19 -17.20 4.98
N ASP A 243 11.45 -16.88 5.31
CA ASP A 243 12.55 -17.83 5.45
C ASP A 243 12.39 -18.75 6.66
N ASP A 244 11.85 -18.19 7.74
CA ASP A 244 11.68 -18.88 9.01
C ASP A 244 10.52 -19.88 8.94
N ALA A 245 9.54 -19.61 8.05
CA ALA A 245 8.40 -20.49 7.82
C ALA A 245 7.99 -20.57 6.33
N PRO A 246 8.56 -21.50 5.53
CA PRO A 246 8.20 -21.64 4.12
C PRO A 246 6.72 -22.02 3.87
N SER A 247 6.04 -22.62 4.85
CA SER A 247 4.64 -23.04 4.78
C SER A 247 3.66 -21.87 4.63
N ILE A 248 4.02 -20.68 5.11
CA ILE A 248 3.20 -19.45 5.02
C ILE A 248 3.50 -18.63 3.76
N ARG A 249 4.36 -19.13 2.86
CA ARG A 249 4.78 -18.41 1.64
C ARG A 249 3.59 -17.90 0.82
N SER A 250 2.51 -18.68 0.76
CA SER A 250 1.30 -18.28 0.03
C SER A 250 0.61 -17.05 0.64
N LEU A 251 0.60 -16.91 1.97
CA LEU A 251 0.02 -15.74 2.65
C LEU A 251 0.83 -14.49 2.34
N TRP A 252 2.16 -14.59 2.45
CA TRP A 252 3.03 -13.47 2.11
C TRP A 252 2.91 -13.04 0.65
N ILE A 253 2.84 -13.97 -0.31
CA ILE A 253 2.61 -13.64 -1.72
C ILE A 253 1.31 -12.85 -1.90
N ARG A 254 0.22 -13.30 -1.27
CA ARG A 254 -1.08 -12.62 -1.35
C ARG A 254 -1.00 -11.22 -0.76
N PHE A 255 -0.37 -11.07 0.40
CA PHE A 255 -0.19 -9.77 1.04
C PHE A 255 0.60 -8.81 0.15
N THR A 256 1.76 -9.26 -0.33
CA THR A 256 2.63 -8.45 -1.20
C THR A 256 1.91 -8.02 -2.47
N GLU A 257 1.11 -8.89 -3.08
CA GLU A 257 0.33 -8.52 -4.27
C GLU A 257 -0.71 -7.44 -3.98
N ILE A 258 -1.49 -7.57 -2.89
CA ILE A 258 -2.46 -6.56 -2.48
C ILE A 258 -1.75 -5.23 -2.17
N ALA A 259 -0.62 -5.28 -1.46
CA ALA A 259 0.17 -4.09 -1.15
C ALA A 259 0.69 -3.40 -2.42
N ILE A 260 1.26 -4.14 -3.39
CA ILE A 260 1.71 -3.57 -4.67
C ILE A 260 0.54 -2.95 -5.44
N ARG A 261 -0.57 -3.68 -5.59
CA ARG A 261 -1.78 -3.18 -6.27
C ARG A 261 -2.29 -1.88 -5.63
N TYR A 262 -2.25 -1.78 -4.30
CA TYR A 262 -2.66 -0.57 -3.60
C TYR A 262 -1.71 0.59 -3.91
N THR A 263 -0.42 0.33 -3.78
CA THR A 263 0.64 1.33 -3.96
C THR A 263 0.66 1.92 -5.37
N MET A 264 0.41 1.09 -6.38
CA MET A 264 0.33 1.55 -7.77
C MET A 264 -0.75 2.62 -7.97
N CYS A 265 -1.77 2.67 -7.11
CA CYS A 265 -2.88 3.63 -7.16
C CYS A 265 -2.84 4.70 -6.06
N SER A 266 -1.95 4.62 -5.08
CA SER A 266 -1.93 5.52 -3.91
C SER A 266 -1.40 6.92 -4.24
N ASN A 267 -1.71 7.92 -3.41
CA ASN A 267 -1.17 9.28 -3.55
C ASN A 267 0.29 9.37 -3.06
N GLU A 268 0.88 10.57 -3.12
CA GLU A 268 2.27 10.80 -2.68
C GLU A 268 2.50 10.55 -1.19
N GLU A 269 1.50 10.82 -0.34
CA GLU A 269 1.63 10.65 1.10
C GLU A 269 1.67 9.17 1.50
N GLU A 270 0.86 8.34 0.84
CA GLU A 270 0.76 6.91 1.14
C GLU A 270 1.83 6.06 0.46
N ILE A 271 2.24 6.43 -0.75
CA ILE A 271 3.25 5.67 -1.52
C ILE A 271 4.60 5.63 -0.80
N GLN A 272 4.89 6.63 0.03
CA GLN A 272 6.13 6.73 0.80
C GLN A 272 6.27 5.60 1.84
N LEU A 273 5.16 5.08 2.35
CA LEU A 273 5.12 4.07 3.39
C LEU A 273 5.27 2.63 2.85
N LEU A 274 5.04 2.44 1.56
CA LEU A 274 4.99 1.12 0.93
C LEU A 274 6.36 0.51 0.63
N PRO A 275 7.44 1.27 0.38
CA PRO A 275 8.80 0.78 0.52
C PRO A 275 9.05 0.08 1.86
N PHE A 276 8.52 0.57 2.98
CA PHE A 276 8.69 -0.14 4.25
C PHE A 276 7.92 -1.47 4.29
N VAL A 277 6.65 -1.44 3.88
CA VAL A 277 5.80 -2.62 3.88
C VAL A 277 6.29 -3.68 2.89
N ILE A 278 6.88 -3.28 1.76
CA ILE A 278 7.28 -4.16 0.64
C ILE A 278 8.80 -4.46 0.64
N ILE A 279 9.66 -3.56 1.12
CA ILE A 279 11.14 -3.70 1.17
C ILE A 279 11.62 -4.10 2.57
N GLY A 280 10.87 -3.80 3.64
CA GLY A 280 11.11 -4.30 5.00
C GLY A 280 11.03 -5.83 5.10
N PHE A 281 10.66 -6.51 4.02
CA PHE A 281 10.91 -7.91 3.76
C PHE A 281 12.41 -8.18 3.52
N PRO A 282 13.12 -8.90 4.42
CA PRO A 282 14.54 -9.21 4.26
C PRO A 282 14.88 -9.97 2.97
N TRP A 283 13.87 -10.53 2.29
CA TRP A 283 14.00 -11.24 1.03
C TRP A 283 13.77 -10.42 -0.22
N PHE A 284 13.04 -9.32 -0.13
CA PHE A 284 12.68 -8.52 -1.29
C PHE A 284 13.90 -7.77 -1.85
N THR A 285 14.80 -7.38 -0.95
CA THR A 285 16.14 -6.87 -1.29
C THR A 285 17.08 -7.98 -1.78
N LYS A 286 16.97 -9.20 -1.23
CA LYS A 286 17.87 -10.34 -1.55
C LYS A 286 17.51 -11.08 -2.84
N ARG A 287 16.22 -11.34 -3.12
CA ARG A 287 15.73 -12.03 -4.32
C ARG A 287 14.78 -11.13 -5.10
N SER A 288 14.92 -11.12 -6.43
CA SER A 288 14.02 -10.33 -7.30
C SER A 288 12.58 -10.82 -7.17
N LEU A 289 11.62 -9.90 -7.22
CA LEU A 289 10.16 -10.15 -7.28
C LEU A 289 9.79 -11.27 -8.24
N LEU A 290 10.55 -11.41 -9.31
CA LEU A 290 10.35 -12.32 -10.40
C LEU A 290 10.55 -13.79 -10.01
N THR A 291 11.31 -14.05 -8.93
CA THR A 291 11.47 -15.40 -8.36
C THR A 291 10.25 -15.87 -7.57
N PHE A 292 9.29 -14.99 -7.30
CA PHE A 292 8.05 -15.33 -6.60
C PHE A 292 6.92 -15.74 -7.54
N GLY A 293 7.10 -15.59 -8.85
CA GLY A 293 6.10 -16.03 -9.83
C GLY A 293 4.79 -15.28 -9.69
N PHE A 294 4.83 -13.94 -9.58
CA PHE A 294 3.64 -13.08 -9.63
C PHE A 294 2.96 -13.11 -11.00
N LYS A 295 2.48 -14.28 -11.43
CA LYS A 295 1.59 -14.49 -12.57
C LYS A 295 0.18 -14.75 -12.05
N ASN A 296 -0.28 -13.86 -11.19
CA ASN A 296 -1.52 -14.03 -10.43
C ASN A 296 -2.68 -13.18 -10.99
N ALA A 297 -2.52 -12.63 -12.19
CA ALA A 297 -3.62 -11.96 -12.87
C ALA A 297 -4.79 -12.92 -12.99
N LEU A 298 -5.99 -12.40 -12.74
CA LEU A 298 -7.20 -13.18 -12.75
C LEU A 298 -7.62 -13.58 -14.16
N ASP A 299 -7.45 -12.66 -15.09
CA ASP A 299 -7.83 -12.79 -16.49
C ASP A 299 -7.03 -11.78 -17.35
N PRO A 300 -7.16 -11.81 -18.68
CA PRO A 300 -6.46 -10.86 -19.55
C PRO A 300 -6.82 -9.39 -19.32
N LEU A 301 -8.02 -9.08 -18.82
CA LEU A 301 -8.45 -7.70 -18.53
C LEU A 301 -7.73 -7.17 -17.27
N ASP A 302 -7.60 -8.01 -16.24
CA ASP A 302 -6.80 -7.70 -15.04
C ASP A 302 -5.32 -7.47 -15.40
N SER A 303 -4.74 -8.34 -16.25
CA SER A 303 -3.38 -8.13 -16.77
C SER A 303 -3.22 -6.79 -17.49
N ALA A 304 -4.14 -6.46 -18.41
CA ALA A 304 -4.09 -5.18 -19.14
C ALA A 304 -4.19 -3.98 -18.20
N ARG A 305 -5.03 -4.07 -17.15
CA ARG A 305 -5.18 -3.03 -16.14
C ARG A 305 -3.93 -2.86 -15.27
N ILE A 306 -3.27 -3.96 -14.89
CA ILE A 306 -1.98 -3.93 -14.20
C ILE A 306 -0.96 -3.16 -15.03
N ILE A 307 -0.81 -3.49 -16.32
CA ILE A 307 0.11 -2.80 -17.24
C ILE A 307 -0.23 -1.30 -17.33
N GLN A 308 -1.50 -0.97 -17.57
CA GLN A 308 -1.94 0.42 -17.73
C GLN A 308 -1.63 1.29 -16.50
N ILE A 309 -1.92 0.77 -15.30
CA ILE A 309 -1.70 1.51 -14.05
C ILE A 309 -0.20 1.58 -13.73
N ALA A 310 0.56 0.52 -13.98
CA ALA A 310 2.02 0.53 -13.85
C ALA A 310 2.65 1.59 -14.74
N LEU A 311 2.24 1.69 -16.00
CA LEU A 311 2.68 2.75 -16.93
C LEU A 311 2.36 4.14 -16.41
N LYS A 312 1.11 4.37 -15.97
CA LYS A 312 0.67 5.64 -15.38
C LYS A 312 1.53 6.01 -14.16
N ARG A 313 1.86 5.04 -13.32
CA ARG A 313 2.69 5.25 -12.13
C ARG A 313 4.14 5.56 -12.49
N LEU A 314 4.78 4.76 -13.33
CA LEU A 314 6.18 4.95 -13.73
C LEU A 314 6.39 6.30 -14.43
N ARG A 315 5.44 6.71 -15.27
CA ARG A 315 5.45 8.02 -15.95
C ARG A 315 5.05 9.19 -15.06
N SER A 316 4.60 8.93 -13.82
CA SER A 316 4.22 10.00 -12.91
C SER A 316 5.48 10.73 -12.40
N ASN A 317 5.40 12.05 -12.27
CA ASN A 317 6.45 12.87 -11.64
C ASN A 317 6.36 12.82 -10.10
N MET A 318 5.63 11.85 -9.55
CA MET A 318 5.42 11.78 -8.11
C MET A 318 6.72 11.46 -7.37
N ASN A 319 6.85 12.03 -6.18
CA ASN A 319 7.97 11.76 -5.30
C ASN A 319 7.71 10.48 -4.51
N TYR A 320 8.41 9.40 -4.86
CA TYR A 320 8.40 8.13 -4.15
C TYR A 320 9.74 7.40 -4.29
N SER A 321 9.97 6.38 -3.45
CA SER A 321 11.24 5.64 -3.43
C SER A 321 11.55 4.99 -4.77
N LEU A 322 12.81 5.08 -5.19
CA LEU A 322 13.30 4.52 -6.46
C LEU A 322 13.16 3.01 -6.49
N SER A 323 13.42 2.37 -5.35
CA SER A 323 13.21 0.93 -5.23
C SER A 323 11.78 0.53 -5.55
N PHE A 324 10.80 1.36 -5.20
CA PHE A 324 9.40 1.08 -5.54
C PHE A 324 9.12 1.24 -7.04
N ALA A 325 9.77 2.16 -7.76
CA ALA A 325 9.65 2.22 -9.22
C ALA A 325 10.06 0.88 -9.86
N GLY A 326 11.21 0.34 -9.44
CA GLY A 326 11.64 -0.99 -9.88
C GLY A 326 10.68 -2.12 -9.50
N VAL A 327 9.98 -2.01 -8.36
CA VAL A 327 8.91 -2.94 -7.97
C VAL A 327 7.74 -2.91 -8.93
N VAL A 328 7.26 -1.72 -9.26
CA VAL A 328 6.13 -1.55 -10.20
C VAL A 328 6.48 -2.15 -11.55
N PHE A 329 7.68 -1.84 -12.07
CA PHE A 329 8.16 -2.41 -13.33
C PHE A 329 8.23 -3.95 -13.27
N ALA A 330 8.95 -4.51 -12.29
CA ALA A 330 9.11 -5.95 -12.20
C ALA A 330 7.79 -6.70 -11.93
N TYR A 331 6.86 -6.08 -11.20
CA TYR A 331 5.52 -6.62 -10.99
C TYR A 331 4.71 -6.66 -12.28
N ALA A 332 4.86 -5.66 -13.15
CA ALA A 332 4.07 -5.56 -14.38
C ALA A 332 4.59 -6.47 -15.52
N CYS A 333 5.89 -6.72 -15.62
CA CYS A 333 6.49 -7.57 -16.68
C CYS A 333 5.81 -8.94 -16.90
N PRO A 334 5.46 -9.74 -15.87
CA PRO A 334 4.77 -11.02 -16.07
C PRO A 334 3.37 -10.92 -16.69
N HIS A 335 2.77 -9.72 -16.74
CA HIS A 335 1.39 -9.47 -17.17
C HIS A 335 1.29 -8.88 -18.59
N ILE A 336 2.40 -8.78 -19.31
CA ILE A 336 2.41 -8.29 -20.70
C ILE A 336 1.50 -9.17 -21.57
N ASN A 337 0.63 -8.52 -22.36
CA ASN A 337 -0.32 -9.23 -23.21
C ASN A 337 0.42 -9.99 -24.33
N PRO A 338 0.25 -11.32 -24.48
CA PRO A 338 0.88 -12.08 -25.56
C PRO A 338 0.52 -11.59 -26.98
N GLU A 339 -0.67 -11.03 -27.17
CA GLU A 339 -1.16 -10.52 -28.45
C GLU A 339 -0.53 -9.17 -28.83
N ARG A 340 -0.24 -8.33 -27.83
CA ARG A 340 0.39 -7.00 -27.98
C ARG A 340 1.79 -6.95 -27.40
N PHE A 341 2.47 -8.10 -27.38
CA PHE A 341 3.67 -8.32 -26.58
C PHE A 341 4.77 -7.28 -26.82
N GLU A 342 5.09 -6.99 -28.09
CA GLU A 342 6.14 -6.04 -28.43
C GLU A 342 5.79 -4.61 -28.00
N GLU A 343 4.56 -4.17 -28.27
CA GLU A 343 4.07 -2.83 -27.89
C GLU A 343 4.11 -2.64 -26.38
N ASP A 344 3.47 -3.54 -25.63
CA ASP A 344 3.37 -3.48 -24.18
C ASP A 344 4.76 -3.58 -23.51
N ALA A 345 5.65 -4.45 -24.02
CA ALA A 345 7.00 -4.60 -23.51
C ALA A 345 7.86 -3.34 -23.76
N VAL A 346 7.78 -2.75 -24.95
CA VAL A 346 8.50 -1.52 -25.28
C VAL A 346 7.97 -0.36 -24.44
N GLU A 347 6.65 -0.21 -24.31
CA GLU A 347 6.06 0.88 -23.53
C GLU A 347 6.48 0.84 -22.06
N ILE A 348 6.50 -0.35 -21.45
CA ILE A 348 6.83 -0.48 -20.03
C ILE A 348 8.33 -0.33 -19.76
N LEU A 349 9.18 -0.83 -20.65
CA LEU A 349 10.62 -0.61 -20.59
C LEU A 349 10.95 0.87 -20.74
N LYS A 350 10.36 1.56 -21.72
CA LYS A 350 10.56 3.00 -21.89
C LYS A 350 10.12 3.79 -20.67
N ALA A 351 8.95 3.49 -20.11
CA ALA A 351 8.47 4.16 -18.90
C ALA A 351 9.41 3.97 -17.70
N ASP A 352 9.99 2.77 -17.51
CA ASP A 352 10.96 2.51 -16.44
C ASP A 352 12.30 3.21 -16.68
N LEU A 353 12.80 3.21 -17.92
CA LEU A 353 14.03 3.89 -18.32
C LEU A 353 13.90 5.41 -18.18
N GLU A 354 12.80 6.00 -18.63
CA GLU A 354 12.48 7.43 -18.44
C GLU A 354 12.46 7.79 -16.95
N ARG A 355 11.84 6.94 -16.12
CA ARG A 355 11.80 7.15 -14.67
C ARG A 355 13.20 7.07 -14.05
N MET A 356 14.00 6.09 -14.44
CA MET A 356 15.38 5.95 -13.97
C MET A 356 16.22 7.17 -14.38
N TRP A 357 16.09 7.64 -15.62
CA TRP A 357 16.77 8.83 -16.10
C TRP A 357 16.38 10.10 -15.35
N PHE A 358 15.07 10.28 -15.11
CA PHE A 358 14.58 11.40 -14.32
C PHE A 358 15.25 11.45 -12.94
N GLU A 359 15.47 10.28 -12.32
CA GLU A 359 16.02 10.18 -10.98
C GLU A 359 17.55 10.29 -10.97
N ILE A 360 18.26 9.73 -11.95
CA ILE A 360 19.71 9.95 -12.13
C ILE A 360 19.99 11.45 -12.40
N GLY A 361 19.18 12.10 -13.22
CA GLY A 361 19.32 13.51 -13.61
C GLY A 361 18.88 14.51 -12.56
N ARG A 362 18.32 14.05 -11.43
CA ARG A 362 17.71 14.93 -10.43
C ARG A 362 18.77 15.79 -9.73
N PRO A 363 18.62 17.13 -9.68
CA PRO A 363 19.63 18.02 -9.09
C PRO A 363 19.96 17.72 -7.62
N SER A 364 18.99 17.22 -6.86
CA SER A 364 19.15 16.77 -5.47
C SER A 364 20.03 15.53 -5.31
N HIS A 365 20.34 14.82 -6.40
CA HIS A 365 21.15 13.60 -6.43
C HIS A 365 22.60 13.84 -6.88
N ARG A 366 23.05 15.11 -6.97
CA ARG A 366 24.47 15.41 -7.22
C ARG A 366 25.40 14.87 -6.11
N ASN A 367 24.88 14.73 -4.89
CA ASN A 367 25.53 14.07 -3.75
C ASN A 367 24.56 13.06 -3.13
N LEU A 368 24.40 11.90 -3.75
CA LEU A 368 23.54 10.82 -3.23
C LEU A 368 24.01 10.38 -1.84
N THR A 369 23.06 10.17 -0.93
CA THR A 369 23.32 9.46 0.33
C THR A 369 23.53 7.97 0.06
N SER A 370 24.15 7.24 1.00
CA SER A 370 24.31 5.77 0.90
C SER A 370 22.98 5.08 0.62
N GLN A 371 21.91 5.53 1.28
CA GLN A 371 20.56 5.01 1.11
C GLN A 371 20.05 5.22 -0.33
N GLN A 372 20.22 6.43 -0.90
CA GLN A 372 19.76 6.69 -2.27
C GLN A 372 20.55 5.87 -3.30
N CYS A 373 21.85 5.63 -3.05
CA CYS A 373 22.65 4.71 -3.87
C CYS A 373 22.11 3.27 -3.80
N GLU A 374 21.80 2.77 -2.61
CA GLU A 374 21.19 1.44 -2.43
C GLU A 374 19.85 1.34 -3.15
N GLU A 375 19.02 2.40 -3.09
CA GLU A 375 17.73 2.43 -3.78
C GLU A 375 17.88 2.40 -5.31
N LEU A 376 18.84 3.14 -5.87
CA LEU A 376 19.17 3.10 -7.31
C LEU A 376 19.65 1.72 -7.76
N LEU A 377 20.56 1.10 -7.00
CA LEU A 377 21.06 -0.25 -7.30
C LEU A 377 19.95 -1.29 -7.20
N SER A 378 19.06 -1.16 -6.21
CA SER A 378 17.88 -2.01 -6.04
C SER A 378 16.94 -1.88 -7.24
N HIS A 379 16.65 -0.66 -7.71
CA HIS A 379 15.87 -0.44 -8.93
C HIS A 379 16.57 -1.08 -10.14
N GLY A 380 17.86 -0.84 -10.36
CA GLY A 380 18.62 -1.45 -11.46
C GLY A 380 18.60 -2.98 -11.44
N LYS A 381 18.62 -3.61 -10.25
CA LYS A 381 18.46 -5.05 -10.08
C LYS A 381 17.07 -5.53 -10.50
N GLN A 382 16.01 -4.81 -10.14
CA GLN A 382 14.64 -5.16 -10.57
C GLN A 382 14.45 -4.94 -12.07
N MET A 383 15.05 -3.88 -12.64
CA MET A 383 15.04 -3.60 -14.08
C MET A 383 15.71 -4.74 -14.87
N LEU A 384 16.90 -5.18 -14.45
CA LEU A 384 17.59 -6.32 -15.06
C LEU A 384 16.75 -7.59 -14.97
N GLY A 385 16.16 -7.83 -13.80
CA GLY A 385 15.24 -8.94 -13.63
C GLY A 385 14.09 -8.88 -14.64
N GLY A 386 13.37 -7.76 -14.70
CA GLY A 386 12.18 -7.63 -15.51
C GLY A 386 12.50 -7.79 -16.99
N PHE A 387 13.65 -7.28 -17.43
CA PHE A 387 14.20 -7.51 -18.76
C PHE A 387 14.43 -9.01 -19.06
N VAL A 388 15.07 -9.75 -18.15
CA VAL A 388 15.25 -11.21 -18.28
C VAL A 388 13.90 -11.93 -18.33
N MET A 389 12.89 -11.46 -17.59
CA MET A 389 11.54 -12.01 -17.66
C MET A 389 10.89 -11.77 -19.03
N ILE A 390 10.95 -10.56 -19.57
CA ILE A 390 10.44 -10.23 -20.90
C ILE A 390 11.11 -11.14 -21.95
N LEU A 391 12.43 -11.29 -21.90
CA LEU A 391 13.16 -12.22 -22.76
C LEU A 391 12.61 -13.66 -22.64
N GLY A 392 12.37 -14.12 -21.41
CA GLY A 392 11.84 -15.45 -21.15
C GLY A 392 10.38 -15.66 -21.61
N LEU A 393 9.60 -14.60 -21.78
CA LEU A 393 8.20 -14.69 -22.23
C LEU A 393 8.10 -14.93 -23.74
N GLN A 394 8.84 -14.19 -24.57
CA GLN A 394 8.93 -14.42 -26.02
C GLN A 394 10.31 -14.09 -26.59
N THR A 395 11.20 -15.08 -26.60
CA THR A 395 12.59 -14.96 -27.07
C THR A 395 12.70 -14.52 -28.53
N THR A 396 11.76 -14.95 -29.39
CA THR A 396 11.79 -14.67 -30.84
C THR A 396 11.50 -13.23 -31.20
N LYS A 397 10.76 -12.50 -30.35
CA LYS A 397 10.40 -11.09 -30.56
C LYS A 397 11.31 -10.12 -29.83
N PHE A 398 12.25 -10.64 -29.04
CA PHE A 398 13.06 -9.83 -28.14
C PHE A 398 14.05 -8.90 -28.86
N THR A 399 14.53 -9.29 -30.04
CA THR A 399 15.40 -8.43 -30.86
C THR A 399 14.71 -7.12 -31.25
N ASN A 400 13.42 -7.17 -31.59
CA ASN A 400 12.65 -5.97 -31.94
C ASN A 400 12.49 -5.03 -30.72
N ILE A 401 12.37 -5.60 -29.52
CA ILE A 401 12.34 -4.84 -28.27
C ILE A 401 13.70 -4.19 -28.02
N LEU A 402 14.80 -4.94 -28.20
CA LEU A 402 16.17 -4.42 -28.07
C LEU A 402 16.44 -3.29 -29.06
N ASP A 403 15.98 -3.39 -30.30
CA ASP A 403 16.16 -2.32 -31.29
C ASP A 403 15.43 -1.03 -30.86
N ALA A 404 14.35 -1.13 -30.09
CA ALA A 404 13.54 0.00 -29.66
C ALA A 404 14.00 0.67 -28.36
N VAL A 405 14.72 -0.03 -27.47
CA VAL A 405 15.14 0.49 -26.15
C VAL A 405 16.61 0.23 -25.80
N GLY A 406 17.36 -0.43 -26.68
CA GLY A 406 18.69 -0.97 -26.37
C GLY A 406 19.73 0.10 -26.08
N GLU A 407 19.71 1.22 -26.81
CA GLU A 407 20.61 2.36 -26.56
C GLU A 407 20.36 2.94 -25.16
N ASP A 408 19.13 3.32 -24.84
CA ASP A 408 18.74 3.85 -23.53
C ASP A 408 19.10 2.87 -22.39
N LEU A 409 18.88 1.57 -22.61
CA LEU A 409 19.18 0.53 -21.63
C LEU A 409 20.70 0.42 -21.37
N LEU A 410 21.52 0.46 -22.44
CA LEU A 410 22.97 0.45 -22.33
C LEU A 410 23.49 1.71 -21.62
N GLU A 411 22.92 2.88 -21.92
CA GLU A 411 23.31 4.12 -21.27
C GLU A 411 22.96 4.11 -19.78
N VAL A 412 21.75 3.72 -19.41
CA VAL A 412 21.32 3.65 -18.00
C VAL A 412 22.19 2.65 -17.22
N PHE A 413 22.38 1.43 -17.71
CA PHE A 413 23.24 0.46 -17.02
C PHE A 413 24.71 0.89 -17.00
N GLY A 414 25.19 1.50 -18.07
CA GLY A 414 26.52 2.10 -18.14
C GLY A 414 26.70 3.18 -17.07
N CYS A 415 25.72 4.09 -16.94
CA CYS A 415 25.67 5.08 -15.88
C CYS A 415 25.67 4.41 -14.51
N LEU A 416 24.78 3.46 -14.22
CA LEU A 416 24.72 2.79 -12.91
C LEU A 416 26.04 2.08 -12.53
N ILE A 417 26.72 1.44 -13.49
CA ILE A 417 28.00 0.75 -13.26
C ILE A 417 29.15 1.73 -13.05
N LEU A 418 29.21 2.79 -13.86
CA LEU A 418 30.30 3.78 -13.83
C LEU A 418 30.08 4.88 -12.79
N TRP A 419 28.87 5.06 -12.29
CA TRP A 419 28.51 6.11 -11.34
C TRP A 419 29.37 6.08 -10.06
N PRO A 420 29.63 4.94 -9.40
CA PRO A 420 30.52 4.88 -8.23
C PRO A 420 31.93 5.42 -8.52
N LEU A 421 32.41 5.29 -9.78
CA LEU A 421 33.72 5.80 -10.19
C LEU A 421 33.69 7.32 -10.36
N SER A 422 32.56 7.88 -10.82
CA SER A 422 32.38 9.32 -11.00
C SER A 422 32.25 10.08 -9.67
N THR A 423 31.67 9.48 -8.63
CA THR A 423 31.52 10.08 -7.30
C THR A 423 32.81 9.98 -6.46
N LEU A 424 33.62 8.93 -6.66
CA LEU A 424 34.96 8.81 -6.09
C LEU A 424 35.92 9.91 -6.59
N THR A 425 35.75 10.39 -7.83
CA THR A 425 36.50 11.52 -8.37
C THR A 425 36.05 12.89 -7.85
N LEU A 426 34.81 13.01 -7.35
CA LEU A 426 34.23 14.28 -6.89
C LEU A 426 34.36 14.52 -5.38
N ASN A 427 34.49 13.47 -4.55
CA ASN A 427 34.59 13.60 -3.09
C ASN A 427 36.01 13.57 -2.50
N GLY A 428 37.06 13.73 -3.32
CA GLY A 428 38.39 14.13 -2.84
C GLY A 428 39.11 13.17 -1.88
N GLN A 429 38.64 11.93 -1.68
CA GLN A 429 39.37 10.89 -0.96
C GLN A 429 39.88 9.83 -1.93
N VAL A 430 40.98 10.20 -2.59
CA VAL A 430 41.93 9.24 -3.13
C VAL A 430 42.59 8.53 -1.95
N MET A 431 42.20 7.30 -1.66
CA MET A 431 42.99 6.34 -0.89
C MET A 431 42.55 4.92 -1.28
N SER A 432 43.40 3.91 -1.53
CA SER A 432 44.82 3.83 -1.84
C SER A 432 45.08 2.36 -2.23
N LYS A 433 46.18 2.14 -2.96
CA LYS A 433 47.00 0.91 -3.06
C LYS A 433 46.58 -0.29 -3.92
N SER A 434 45.31 -0.54 -4.24
CA SER A 434 44.99 -1.74 -5.06
C SER A 434 45.11 -1.52 -6.58
N THR A 435 44.91 -0.29 -7.07
CA THR A 435 44.93 0.03 -8.51
C THR A 435 46.34 0.32 -9.06
N LYS A 436 47.37 0.42 -8.21
CA LYS A 436 48.75 0.62 -8.67
C LYS A 436 49.41 -0.63 -9.26
N ARG A 437 48.79 -1.81 -9.13
CA ARG A 437 49.33 -3.07 -9.69
C ARG A 437 48.75 -3.48 -11.04
N LEU A 438 47.75 -2.76 -11.57
CA LEU A 438 47.13 -3.06 -12.87
C LEU A 438 47.60 -2.13 -13.99
N VAL A 439 48.57 -1.24 -13.72
CA VAL A 439 49.17 -0.33 -14.73
C VAL A 439 50.69 -0.56 -14.86
N GLU A 440 51.26 -1.53 -14.15
CA GLU A 440 52.67 -1.93 -14.31
C GLU A 440 52.87 -3.44 -14.58
N GLN A 441 51.85 -4.11 -15.09
CA GLN A 441 51.95 -5.39 -15.83
C GLN A 441 50.96 -5.35 -16.98
#